data_AF-A0A822XL89-F1
#
_entry.id   AF-A0A822XL89-F1
#
_cell.length_a   1.000
_cell.length_b   1.000
_cell.length_c   1.000
_cell.angle_alpha   90.00
_cell.angle_beta   90.00
_cell.angle_gamma   90.00
#
_symmetry.space_group_name_H-M   'P 1'
#
loop_
_entity.id
_entity.type
_entity.pdbx_description
1 polymer ?
#
loop_
_entity_poly.entity_id
_entity_poly.type
_entity_poly.pdbx_seq_one_letter_code
_entity_poly.pdbx_strand_id
1 'polypeptide(L)'
;MARFNGFSWVMLVACAAMALLVKPTPGCASGFLGPEECSKKVSRGCGLELYTAMFEGSGVNDQCCQELVQIVGKECHDTMTANLVRDPVYAVNAPHFWRRSAQIWFTCVARLTGRIAPSPY
;
A
#
# COMPACT_ATOMS: atom_id res chain seq x y z
N MET A 1 22.29 26.28 -26.07
CA MET A 1 21.30 27.30 -25.63
C MET A 1 19.93 26.65 -25.65
N ALA A 2 19.34 26.37 -24.48
CA ALA A 2 17.99 25.80 -24.41
C ALA A 2 16.96 26.88 -24.84
N ARG A 3 16.23 26.64 -25.93
CA ARG A 3 15.14 27.51 -26.36
C ARG A 3 13.90 27.14 -25.56
N PHE A 4 13.61 27.88 -24.51
CA PHE A 4 12.37 27.72 -23.77
C PHE A 4 11.23 28.28 -24.62
N ASN A 5 10.44 27.38 -25.20
CA ASN A 5 9.23 27.75 -25.93
C ASN A 5 8.20 28.32 -24.96
N GLY A 6 7.36 29.27 -25.38
CA GLY A 6 6.39 29.94 -24.50
C GLY A 6 5.51 28.99 -23.69
N PHE A 7 5.20 27.82 -24.25
CA PHE A 7 4.48 26.74 -23.56
C PHE A 7 5.25 26.18 -22.34
N SER A 8 6.59 26.07 -22.43
CA SER A 8 7.45 25.63 -21.32
C SER A 8 7.45 26.63 -20.16
N TRP A 9 7.38 27.93 -20.46
CA TRP A 9 7.30 28.97 -19.44
C TRP A 9 5.94 28.98 -18.76
N VAL A 10 4.87 28.86 -19.54
CA VAL A 10 3.50 28.75 -19.02
C VAL A 10 3.35 27.55 -18.09
N MET A 11 3.92 26.39 -18.44
CA MET A 11 3.89 25.21 -17.58
C MET A 11 4.69 25.40 -16.28
N LEU A 12 5.85 26.05 -16.32
CA LEU A 12 6.64 26.35 -15.12
C LEU A 12 5.91 27.34 -14.19
N VAL A 13 5.30 28.40 -14.76
CA VAL A 13 4.52 29.38 -14.00
C VAL A 13 3.25 28.74 -13.43
N ALA A 14 2.56 27.88 -14.19
CA ALA A 14 1.41 27.12 -13.70
C ALA A 14 1.79 26.19 -12.54
N CYS A 15 2.91 25.44 -12.65
CA CYS A 15 3.41 24.61 -11.56
C CYS A 15 3.73 25.44 -10.29
N ALA A 16 4.38 26.60 -10.46
CA ALA A 16 4.71 27.48 -9.34
C ALA A 16 3.45 28.09 -8.69
N ALA A 17 2.45 28.47 -9.49
CA ALA A 17 1.19 29.02 -8.98
C ALA A 17 0.38 27.98 -8.19
N MET A 18 0.36 26.71 -8.63
CA MET A 18 -0.33 25.62 -7.92
C MET A 18 0.31 25.34 -6.55
N ALA A 19 1.64 25.49 -6.41
CA ALA A 19 2.34 25.33 -5.15
C ALA A 19 2.00 26.42 -4.11
N LEU A 20 1.54 27.60 -4.54
CA LEU A 20 1.21 28.72 -3.65
C LEU A 20 -0.27 28.72 -3.21
N LEU A 21 -1.15 28.06 -3.96
CA LEU A 21 -2.59 28.00 -3.67
C LEU A 21 -2.99 26.74 -2.89
N VAL A 22 -2.18 25.68 -2.95
CA VAL A 22 -2.40 24.47 -2.17
C VAL A 22 -1.79 24.67 -0.79
N LYS A 23 -2.64 24.92 0.21
CA LYS A 23 -2.25 24.74 1.62
C LYS A 23 -1.78 23.29 1.79
N PRO A 24 -0.66 23.03 2.48
CA PRO A 24 -0.22 21.67 2.75
C PRO A 24 -1.32 20.97 3.55
N THR A 25 -2.11 20.16 2.86
CA THR A 25 -3.04 19.23 3.49
C THR A 25 -2.18 18.12 4.09
N PRO A 26 -2.46 17.69 5.33
CA PRO A 26 -1.78 16.56 5.96
C PRO A 26 -1.88 15.23 5.17
N GLY A 27 -2.64 15.20 4.07
CA GLY A 27 -2.81 14.04 3.20
C GLY A 27 -2.09 14.10 1.84
N CYS A 28 -1.48 15.22 1.45
CA CYS A 28 -0.70 15.31 0.20
C CYS A 28 0.83 15.33 0.44
N ALA A 29 1.25 15.34 1.70
CA ALA A 29 2.64 15.20 2.14
C ALA A 29 2.88 13.95 3.00
N SER A 30 2.04 12.90 2.88
CA SER A 30 2.57 11.56 3.10
C SER A 30 3.52 11.30 1.96
N GLY A 31 4.81 11.59 2.16
CA GLY A 31 5.83 11.18 1.21
C GLY A 31 5.59 9.71 0.92
N PHE A 32 5.45 9.34 -0.36
CA PHE A 32 5.28 7.96 -0.79
C PHE A 32 6.32 7.12 -0.05
N LEU A 33 5.92 6.37 0.98
CA LEU A 33 6.86 5.42 1.59
C LEU A 33 7.16 4.40 0.50
N GLY A 34 8.44 4.20 0.21
CA GLY A 34 8.87 3.18 -0.73
C GLY A 34 8.64 1.77 -0.16
N PRO A 35 8.72 0.75 -1.02
CA PRO A 35 8.60 -0.64 -0.57
C PRO A 35 9.66 -1.02 0.47
N GLU A 36 10.86 -0.41 0.44
CA GLU A 36 11.91 -0.65 1.43
C GLU A 36 11.51 -0.12 2.80
N GLU A 37 11.06 1.13 2.91
CA GLU A 37 10.62 1.72 4.18
C GLU A 37 9.41 0.98 4.74
N CYS A 38 8.49 0.56 3.88
CA CYS A 38 7.33 -0.22 4.29
C CYS A 38 7.70 -1.61 4.79
N SER A 39 8.67 -2.28 4.16
CA SER A 39 9.13 -3.60 4.59
C SER A 39 9.74 -3.59 6.00
N LYS A 40 10.30 -2.46 6.45
CA LYS A 40 10.84 -2.32 7.82
C LYS A 40 9.76 -2.32 8.90
N LYS A 41 8.49 -2.09 8.53
CA LYS A 41 7.34 -2.06 9.45
C LYS A 41 6.71 -3.41 9.69
N VAL A 42 7.04 -4.42 8.88
CA VAL A 42 6.47 -5.76 8.98
C VAL A 42 7.51 -6.73 9.52
N SER A 43 7.11 -7.49 10.52
CA SER A 43 7.91 -8.57 11.09
C SER A 43 8.12 -9.64 10.03
N ARG A 44 9.25 -10.32 10.09
CA ARG A 44 9.57 -11.40 9.14
C ARG A 44 8.49 -12.50 9.13
N GLY A 45 7.95 -12.84 10.31
CA GLY A 45 6.90 -13.85 10.45
C GLY A 45 5.63 -13.45 9.73
N CYS A 46 5.11 -12.25 10.01
CA CYS A 46 3.90 -11.78 9.37
C CYS A 46 4.10 -11.45 7.88
N GLY A 47 5.28 -11.00 7.48
CA GLY A 47 5.62 -10.81 6.07
C GLY A 47 5.51 -12.12 5.26
N LEU A 48 6.04 -13.22 5.79
CA LEU A 48 5.94 -14.54 5.16
C LEU A 48 4.49 -15.02 5.10
N GLU A 49 3.76 -14.91 6.21
CA GLU A 49 2.36 -15.35 6.27
C GLU A 49 1.45 -14.56 5.33
N LEU A 50 1.63 -13.24 5.25
CA LEU A 50 0.90 -12.39 4.30
C LEU A 50 1.23 -12.77 2.85
N TYR A 51 2.50 -13.01 2.54
CA TYR A 51 2.91 -13.48 1.22
C TYR A 51 2.24 -14.81 0.86
N THR A 52 2.32 -15.81 1.74
CA THR A 52 1.66 -17.12 1.54
C THR A 52 0.15 -16.96 1.38
N ALA A 53 -0.50 -16.14 2.21
CA ALA A 53 -1.93 -15.88 2.10
C ALA A 53 -2.32 -15.24 0.75
N MET A 54 -1.49 -14.33 0.22
CA MET A 54 -1.75 -13.70 -1.07
C MET A 54 -1.57 -14.65 -2.26
N PHE A 55 -0.60 -15.56 -2.24
CA PHE A 55 -0.30 -16.46 -3.37
C PHE A 55 -1.00 -17.82 -3.28
N GLU A 56 -1.20 -18.34 -2.08
CA GLU A 56 -1.73 -19.69 -1.83
C GLU A 56 -3.15 -19.64 -1.26
N GLY A 57 -3.59 -18.51 -0.71
CA GLY A 57 -4.93 -18.37 -0.16
C GLY A 57 -5.08 -18.95 1.27
N SER A 58 -3.99 -19.05 2.02
CA SER A 58 -4.04 -19.37 3.45
C SER A 58 -4.70 -18.24 4.25
N GLY A 59 -5.14 -18.55 5.47
CA GLY A 59 -5.57 -17.53 6.43
C GLY A 59 -4.41 -16.70 6.96
N VAL A 60 -4.74 -15.55 7.56
CA VAL A 60 -3.82 -14.72 8.35
C VAL A 60 -4.30 -14.74 9.80
N ASN A 61 -3.40 -14.96 10.74
CA ASN A 61 -3.66 -15.01 12.17
C ASN A 61 -3.90 -13.60 12.73
N ASP A 62 -4.46 -13.55 13.95
CA ASP A 62 -4.89 -12.28 14.53
C ASP A 62 -3.73 -11.35 14.90
N GLN A 63 -2.57 -11.90 15.29
CA GLN A 63 -1.38 -11.11 15.57
C GLN A 63 -0.87 -10.42 14.30
N CYS A 64 -0.83 -11.13 13.17
CA CYS A 64 -0.43 -10.56 11.89
C CYS A 64 -1.48 -9.62 11.31
N CYS A 65 -2.77 -9.84 11.60
CA CYS A 65 -3.80 -8.85 11.29
C CYS A 65 -3.63 -7.56 12.11
N GLN A 66 -3.32 -7.65 13.41
CA GLN A 66 -3.02 -6.48 14.25
C GLN A 66 -1.84 -5.71 13.70
N GLU A 67 -0.72 -6.39 13.39
CA GLU A 67 0.46 -5.78 12.81
C GLU A 67 0.17 -5.13 11.45
N LEU A 68 -0.51 -5.83 10.55
CA LEU A 68 -0.86 -5.32 9.22
C LEU A 68 -1.67 -4.02 9.30
N VAL A 69 -2.68 -3.97 10.17
CA VAL A 69 -3.61 -2.83 10.22
C VAL A 69 -3.04 -1.68 11.04
N GLN A 70 -2.42 -1.97 12.19
CA GLN A 70 -2.02 -0.95 13.16
C GLN A 70 -0.60 -0.44 12.96
N ILE A 71 0.33 -1.28 12.50
CA ILE A 71 1.75 -0.94 12.38
C ILE A 71 2.12 -0.65 10.92
N VAL A 72 1.81 -1.60 10.02
CA VAL A 72 2.12 -1.48 8.59
C VAL A 72 1.22 -0.41 7.96
N GLY A 73 -0.10 -0.56 8.14
CA GLY A 73 -1.10 0.34 7.59
C GLY A 73 -1.38 0.12 6.10
N LYS A 74 -2.48 0.71 5.63
CA LYS A 74 -3.02 0.50 4.27
C LYS A 74 -2.01 0.89 3.20
N GLU A 75 -1.41 2.07 3.36
CA GLU A 75 -0.48 2.62 2.39
C GLU A 75 0.71 1.68 2.16
N CYS A 76 1.32 1.18 3.23
CA CYS A 76 2.44 0.26 3.08
C CYS A 76 2.05 -1.13 2.56
N HIS A 77 0.89 -1.63 2.95
CA HIS A 77 0.34 -2.86 2.37
C HIS A 77 0.15 -2.73 0.85
N ASP A 78 -0.49 -1.64 0.41
CA ASP A 78 -0.72 -1.38 -1.02
C ASP A 78 0.60 -1.16 -1.78
N THR A 79 1.54 -0.39 -1.22
CA THR A 79 2.86 -0.16 -1.83
C THR A 79 3.65 -1.46 -1.99
N MET A 80 3.74 -2.27 -0.94
CA MET A 80 4.49 -3.53 -0.99
C MET A 80 3.86 -4.52 -1.98
N THR A 81 2.53 -4.63 -1.99
CA THR A 81 1.83 -5.55 -2.90
C THR A 81 1.89 -5.10 -4.35
N ALA A 82 1.81 -3.79 -4.62
CA ALA A 82 2.06 -3.23 -5.94
C ALA A 82 3.49 -3.45 -6.42
N ASN A 83 4.47 -3.39 -5.52
CA ASN A 83 5.86 -3.64 -5.87
C ASN A 83 6.10 -5.11 -6.25
N LEU A 84 5.47 -6.06 -5.53
CA LEU A 84 5.61 -7.49 -5.82
C LEU A 84 5.17 -7.84 -7.24
N VAL A 85 3.98 -7.41 -7.67
CA VAL A 85 3.45 -7.78 -8.99
C VAL A 85 4.14 -7.09 -10.17
N ARG A 86 5.10 -6.20 -9.93
CA ARG A 86 5.98 -5.66 -10.98
C ARG A 86 7.00 -6.69 -11.46
N ASP A 87 7.34 -7.66 -10.62
CA ASP A 87 8.17 -8.78 -11.03
C ASP A 87 7.38 -9.67 -12.00
N PRO A 88 7.91 -9.96 -13.21
CA PRO A 88 7.25 -10.83 -14.18
C PRO A 88 6.87 -12.21 -13.62
N VAL A 89 7.63 -12.74 -12.66
CA VAL A 89 7.36 -14.02 -11.99
C VAL A 89 6.01 -13.99 -11.28
N TYR A 90 5.64 -12.85 -10.68
CA TYR A 90 4.40 -12.71 -9.93
C TYR A 90 3.25 -12.13 -10.77
N ALA A 91 3.56 -11.40 -11.85
CA ALA A 91 2.57 -10.76 -12.72
C ALA A 91 1.57 -11.74 -13.35
N VAL A 92 1.98 -12.98 -13.63
CA VAL A 92 1.12 -14.04 -14.20
C VAL A 92 -0.11 -14.34 -13.34
N ASN A 93 0.02 -14.18 -12.01
CA ASN A 93 -1.05 -14.44 -11.03
C ASN A 93 -1.66 -13.15 -10.46
N ALA A 94 -1.37 -11.98 -11.05
CA ALA A 94 -1.77 -10.69 -10.52
C ALA A 94 -3.27 -10.57 -10.19
N PRO A 95 -4.22 -11.04 -11.03
CA PRO A 95 -5.65 -10.92 -10.70
C PRO A 95 -6.04 -11.65 -9.40
N HIS A 96 -5.51 -12.86 -9.20
CA HIS A 96 -5.77 -13.65 -7.99
C HIS A 96 -5.07 -13.06 -6.77
N PHE A 97 -3.82 -12.65 -6.94
CA PHE A 97 -3.02 -11.96 -5.93
C PHE A 97 -3.73 -10.70 -5.43
N TRP A 98 -4.19 -9.84 -6.34
CA TRP A 98 -4.86 -8.59 -5.97
C TRP A 98 -6.15 -8.81 -5.21
N ARG A 99 -6.97 -9.77 -5.66
CA ARG A 99 -8.20 -10.15 -4.97
C ARG A 99 -7.90 -10.62 -3.55
N ARG A 100 -6.89 -11.46 -3.36
CA ARG A 100 -6.52 -12.00 -2.03
C ARG A 100 -5.90 -10.92 -1.14
N SER A 101 -5.03 -10.08 -1.66
CA SER A 101 -4.47 -8.92 -0.95
C SER A 101 -5.57 -8.01 -0.38
N ALA A 102 -6.58 -7.69 -1.19
CA ALA A 102 -7.74 -6.91 -0.75
C ALA A 102 -8.57 -7.66 0.31
N GLN A 103 -8.84 -8.95 0.10
CA GLN A 103 -9.57 -9.79 1.05
C GLN A 103 -8.88 -9.86 2.42
N ILE A 104 -7.56 -10.04 2.45
CA ILE A 104 -6.75 -10.05 3.68
C ILE A 104 -6.92 -8.73 4.43
N TRP A 105 -6.73 -7.60 3.74
CA TRP A 105 -6.87 -6.28 4.34
C TRP A 105 -8.25 -6.09 4.99
N PHE A 106 -9.33 -6.32 4.25
CA PHE A 106 -10.69 -6.13 4.77
C PHE A 106 -11.03 -7.13 5.88
N THR A 107 -10.56 -8.37 5.79
CA THR A 107 -10.75 -9.38 6.85
C THR A 107 -10.06 -8.93 8.13
N CYS A 108 -8.81 -8.49 8.07
CA CYS A 108 -8.09 -8.01 9.24
C CYS A 108 -8.74 -6.76 9.84
N VAL A 109 -9.16 -5.78 9.02
CA VAL A 109 -9.90 -4.61 9.50
C VAL A 109 -11.20 -5.02 10.19
N ALA A 110 -11.96 -5.95 9.60
CA ALA A 110 -13.23 -6.41 10.16
C ALA A 110 -13.05 -7.12 11.52
N ARG A 111 -12.00 -7.94 11.66
CA ARG A 111 -11.65 -8.59 12.94
C ARG A 111 -11.31 -7.58 14.02
N LEU A 112 -10.50 -6.56 13.69
CA LEU A 112 -10.06 -5.55 14.68
C LEU A 112 -11.14 -4.54 15.05
N THR A 113 -12.07 -4.25 14.13
CA THR A 113 -13.18 -3.33 14.38
C THR A 113 -14.39 -4.01 15.01
N GLY A 114 -14.28 -5.30 15.36
CA GLY A 114 -15.36 -6.08 15.97
C GLY A 114 -16.57 -6.26 15.06
N ARG A 115 -16.41 -6.05 13.75
CA ARG A 115 -17.50 -6.23 12.75
C ARG A 115 -17.67 -7.70 12.32
N ILE A 116 -16.85 -8.60 12.86
CA ILE A 116 -17.06 -10.05 12.84
C ILE A 116 -16.98 -10.51 14.29
N ALA A 117 -18.08 -11.07 14.79
CA ALA A 117 -18.14 -11.75 16.08
C ALA A 117 -17.02 -12.80 16.19
N PRO A 118 -16.47 -13.06 17.39
CA PRO A 118 -15.44 -14.08 17.55
C PRO A 118 -15.94 -15.42 16.98
N SER A 119 -15.15 -16.01 16.08
CA SER A 119 -15.40 -17.38 15.62
C SER A 119 -15.12 -18.33 16.79
N PRO A 120 -16.01 -19.30 17.08
CA PRO A 120 -15.82 -20.26 18.15
C PRO A 120 -15.06 -21.47 17.62
N TYR A 121 -13.75 -21.35 17.43
CA TYR A 121 -12.87 -22.51 17.27
C TYR A 121 -11.56 -22.25 18.01
#